data_AF-A0A0C3Q9Q7-F1
#
_entry.id   AF-A0A0C3Q9Q7-F1
#
_cell.length_a   1.000
_cell.length_b   1.000
_cell.length_c   1.000
_cell.angle_alpha   90.00
_cell.angle_beta   90.00
_cell.angle_gamma   90.00
#
_symmetry.space_group_name_H-M   'P 1'
#
loop_
_entity.id
_entity.type
_entity.pdbx_description
1 polymer ?
#
loop_
_entity_poly.entity_id
_entity_poly.type
_entity_poly.pdbx_seq_one_letter_code
_entity_poly.pdbx_strand_id
1 'polypeptide(L)'
;MSRRPRSPSLQEDGRPLKQAKLTFFASKKKPGDASATQDPAKPANQPKTPLKSLLDLSEVEDGQLQARFDAIAEALIHHSRLQVVNGDKVVKYQILEAEFYLRDSARHWDPFTHGEEEQRFSGRWYFHRVPRWGEPNTAPGQLTGYRGGTRKGLDLTVGGPLEPPSESSSSSTAPDGVKDVRGGILLRTIKNEADGKVTCGPSLLVDELLRAAGAQDITHMVQSKMQNDRNAFFASPDPSSDPPAPLPALSVVPHEVKSSSVWGSTLTTIYTSPRIGLELSNASNSEARIQFVDRPYRYFIHPKTFSKKGQAQTFAGLYRHFKAAGENVTANQIGSMIGIDVGRFLTYYTAGRNSSNVKDFVGPPAKGTSSAPDKYLRMLGALEKRREEPGMKWEYIAEPRKNSFLKKGN
;
A
#
# COMPACT_ATOMS: atom_id res chain seq x y z
N MET A 1 36.67 -36.02 53.67
CA MET A 1 37.29 -36.66 52.49
C MET A 1 36.32 -36.58 51.31
N SER A 2 36.82 -36.19 50.13
CA SER A 2 36.17 -36.27 48.80
C SER A 2 35.00 -35.30 48.51
N ARG A 3 34.86 -34.60 47.38
CA ARG A 3 35.70 -34.13 46.26
C ARG A 3 34.77 -33.13 45.53
N ARG A 4 35.21 -31.89 45.30
CA ARG A 4 34.47 -30.90 44.47
C ARG A 4 34.58 -31.26 42.98
N PRO A 5 33.53 -31.07 42.16
CA PRO A 5 33.67 -31.13 40.71
C PRO A 5 34.18 -29.80 40.14
N ARG A 6 35.06 -29.93 39.13
CA ARG A 6 35.75 -28.87 38.39
C ARG A 6 34.85 -28.26 37.31
N SER A 7 34.94 -26.94 37.16
CA SER A 7 34.42 -26.15 36.04
C SER A 7 35.23 -26.43 34.75
N PRO A 8 34.61 -26.42 33.55
CA PRO A 8 35.35 -26.40 32.29
C PRO A 8 35.63 -24.95 31.85
N SER A 9 36.91 -24.68 31.61
CA SER A 9 37.45 -23.48 30.97
C SER A 9 37.16 -23.50 29.47
N LEU A 10 36.43 -22.50 28.96
CA LEU A 10 36.35 -22.17 27.55
C LEU A 10 37.57 -21.33 27.16
N GLN A 11 38.42 -21.87 26.29
CA GLN A 11 39.44 -21.10 25.58
C GLN A 11 38.77 -20.33 24.44
N GLU A 12 38.92 -19.00 24.47
CA GLU A 12 38.58 -18.10 23.38
C GLU A 12 39.66 -18.16 22.31
N ASP A 13 39.35 -18.76 21.16
CA ASP A 13 40.16 -18.62 19.94
C ASP A 13 39.84 -17.28 19.27
N GLY A 14 40.61 -16.26 19.62
CA GLY A 14 40.64 -14.97 18.95
C GLY A 14 41.24 -15.07 17.55
N ARG A 15 40.39 -15.05 16.52
CA ARG A 15 40.81 -14.72 15.14
C ARG A 15 40.13 -13.42 14.71
N PRO A 16 40.88 -12.35 14.38
CA PRO A 16 40.28 -11.12 13.87
C PRO A 16 39.76 -11.32 12.44
N LEU A 17 38.47 -11.05 12.25
CA LEU A 17 37.83 -10.89 10.93
C LEU A 17 38.50 -9.73 10.20
N LYS A 18 39.25 -10.05 9.15
CA LYS A 18 39.83 -9.08 8.22
C LYS A 18 38.70 -8.25 7.59
N GLN A 19 38.67 -6.96 7.89
CA GLN A 19 37.89 -5.97 7.15
C GLN A 19 38.37 -5.96 5.70
N ALA A 20 37.49 -6.33 4.77
CA ALA A 20 37.73 -6.15 3.34
C ALA A 20 37.67 -4.64 3.03
N LYS A 21 38.84 -4.03 2.81
CA LYS A 21 38.96 -2.69 2.21
C LYS A 21 38.56 -2.80 0.74
N LEU A 22 37.39 -2.29 0.38
CA LEU A 22 37.07 -1.96 -1.01
C LEU A 22 37.85 -0.68 -1.39
N THR A 23 38.95 -0.84 -2.12
CA THR A 23 39.64 0.27 -2.79
C THR A 23 39.04 0.46 -4.18
N PHE A 24 38.34 1.58 -4.40
CA PHE A 24 37.90 1.99 -5.73
C PHE A 24 39.00 2.81 -6.43
N PHE A 25 39.39 2.38 -7.62
CA PHE A 25 40.25 3.13 -8.51
C PHE A 25 39.48 4.32 -9.11
N ALA A 26 39.87 5.54 -8.74
CA ALA A 26 39.43 6.75 -9.41
C ALA A 26 40.23 6.93 -10.71
N SER A 27 39.57 6.69 -11.86
CA SER A 27 40.14 7.05 -13.16
C SER A 27 39.81 8.51 -13.47
N LYS A 28 40.84 9.36 -13.50
CA LYS A 28 40.75 10.76 -13.96
C LYS A 28 40.50 10.78 -15.47
N LYS A 29 39.31 11.24 -15.90
CA LYS A 29 39.08 11.70 -17.28
C LYS A 29 39.07 13.24 -17.32
N LYS A 30 39.82 13.79 -18.29
CA LYS A 30 39.94 15.21 -18.64
C LYS A 30 38.58 15.79 -19.12
N PRO A 31 38.35 17.11 -18.94
CA PRO A 31 37.19 17.79 -19.49
C PRO A 31 37.41 18.13 -20.96
N GLY A 32 36.40 17.88 -21.80
CA GLY A 32 36.38 18.25 -23.21
C GLY A 32 34.95 18.31 -23.72
N ASP A 33 34.60 19.50 -24.22
CA ASP A 33 33.45 19.90 -25.05
C ASP A 33 32.02 19.73 -24.54
N ALA A 34 31.48 20.86 -24.08
CA ALA A 34 30.07 21.12 -23.90
C ALA A 34 29.39 21.31 -25.27
N SER A 35 28.54 20.35 -25.66
CA SER A 35 27.50 20.55 -26.67
C SER A 35 26.18 20.79 -25.95
N ALA A 36 25.59 21.95 -26.20
CA ALA A 36 24.29 22.36 -25.68
C ALA A 36 23.20 21.41 -26.17
N THR A 37 22.67 20.58 -25.27
CA THR A 37 21.41 19.86 -25.46
C THR A 37 20.29 20.64 -24.81
N GLN A 38 19.28 20.93 -25.63
CA GLN A 38 18.07 21.68 -25.28
C GLN A 38 17.34 21.05 -24.09
N ASP A 39 16.99 21.89 -23.12
CA ASP A 39 16.13 21.53 -22.00
C ASP A 39 14.79 20.96 -22.51
N PRO A 40 14.33 19.79 -22.02
CA PRO A 40 12.99 19.32 -22.33
C PRO A 40 11.97 20.28 -21.72
N ALA A 41 11.13 20.83 -22.59
CA ALA A 41 10.09 21.79 -22.26
C ALA A 41 9.25 21.33 -21.06
N LYS A 42 9.16 22.23 -20.07
CA LYS A 42 8.30 22.17 -18.89
C LYS A 42 6.84 21.89 -19.31
N PRO A 43 6.16 20.85 -18.79
CA PRO A 43 4.76 20.63 -19.15
C PRO A 43 3.90 21.78 -18.61
N ALA A 44 3.15 22.39 -19.52
CA ALA A 44 2.17 23.42 -19.24
C ALA A 44 1.10 22.91 -18.26
N ASN A 45 0.56 23.83 -17.47
CA ASN A 45 -0.48 23.67 -16.46
C ASN A 45 -1.68 22.86 -17.00
N GLN A 46 -1.65 21.53 -16.88
CA GLN A 46 -2.81 20.69 -17.21
C GLN A 46 -3.88 20.88 -16.13
N PRO A 47 -5.18 20.95 -16.51
CA PRO A 47 -6.27 21.02 -15.54
C PRO A 47 -6.23 19.77 -14.64
N LYS A 48 -6.13 19.99 -13.32
CA LYS A 48 -6.09 18.90 -12.33
C LYS A 48 -7.38 18.09 -12.42
N THR A 49 -7.27 16.84 -12.83
CA THR A 49 -8.42 15.93 -12.90
C THR A 49 -8.97 15.69 -11.48
N PRO A 50 -10.28 15.88 -11.24
CA PRO A 50 -10.87 15.61 -9.93
C PRO A 50 -10.64 14.16 -9.49
N LEU A 51 -10.28 13.94 -8.22
CA LEU A 51 -10.04 12.59 -7.69
C LEU A 51 -11.19 11.62 -7.99
N LYS A 52 -12.44 12.09 -7.84
CA LYS A 52 -13.65 11.28 -8.07
C LYS A 52 -13.69 10.66 -9.47
N SER A 53 -13.27 11.37 -10.52
CA SER A 53 -13.28 10.87 -11.89
C SER A 53 -12.11 9.92 -12.21
N LEU A 54 -11.15 9.75 -11.29
CA LEU A 54 -10.04 8.83 -11.45
C LEU A 54 -10.32 7.44 -10.87
N LEU A 55 -11.38 7.28 -10.07
CA LEU A 55 -11.59 6.04 -9.29
C LEU A 55 -12.25 4.91 -10.07
N ASP A 56 -12.93 5.21 -11.18
CA ASP A 56 -13.48 4.17 -12.06
C ASP A 56 -12.35 3.62 -12.94
N LEU A 57 -12.08 2.32 -12.78
CA LEU A 57 -11.03 1.59 -13.48
C LEU A 57 -11.60 0.55 -14.47
N SER A 58 -12.93 0.50 -14.63
CA SER A 58 -13.60 -0.47 -15.51
C SER A 58 -13.07 -0.41 -16.95
N GLU A 59 -12.76 0.79 -17.43
CA GLU A 59 -12.27 1.06 -18.79
C GLU A 59 -10.74 1.29 -18.89
N VAL A 60 -9.98 1.09 -17.81
CA VAL A 60 -8.52 1.31 -17.82
C VAL A 60 -7.78 0.10 -18.41
N GLU A 61 -7.04 0.29 -19.50
CA GLU A 61 -6.25 -0.78 -20.12
C GLU A 61 -5.10 -1.29 -19.22
N ASP A 62 -4.68 -2.55 -19.40
CA ASP A 62 -3.66 -3.22 -18.57
C ASP A 62 -2.35 -2.43 -18.45
N GLY A 63 -1.90 -1.82 -19.56
CA GLY A 63 -0.67 -1.01 -19.60
C GLY A 63 -0.79 0.36 -18.92
N GLN A 64 -2.01 0.82 -18.65
CA GLN A 64 -2.29 2.15 -18.11
C GLN A 64 -2.62 2.13 -16.61
N LEU A 65 -2.79 0.95 -16.01
CA LEU A 65 -3.20 0.82 -14.62
C LEU A 65 -2.24 1.49 -13.63
N GLN A 66 -0.93 1.34 -13.84
CA GLN A 66 0.08 1.97 -12.99
C GLN A 66 -0.01 3.51 -13.09
N ALA A 67 -0.07 4.06 -14.29
CA ALA A 67 -0.22 5.51 -14.50
C ALA A 67 -1.50 6.05 -13.87
N ARG A 68 -2.58 5.26 -13.91
CA ARG A 68 -3.83 5.60 -13.23
C ARG A 68 -3.67 5.61 -11.71
N PHE A 69 -2.98 4.64 -11.12
CA PHE A 69 -2.67 4.66 -9.69
C PHE A 69 -1.81 5.86 -9.31
N ASP A 70 -0.80 6.21 -10.13
CA ASP A 70 0.04 7.38 -9.92
C ASP A 70 -0.81 8.67 -9.91
N ALA A 71 -1.73 8.83 -10.87
CA ALA A 71 -2.64 9.98 -10.94
C ALA A 71 -3.61 10.05 -9.73
N ILE A 72 -4.16 8.90 -9.31
CA ILE A 72 -5.01 8.83 -8.11
C ILE A 72 -4.19 9.22 -6.88
N ALA A 73 -2.97 8.71 -6.73
CA ALA A 73 -2.10 9.00 -5.59
C ALA A 73 -1.74 10.49 -5.55
N GLU A 74 -1.42 11.11 -6.68
CA GLU A 74 -1.19 12.56 -6.77
C GLU A 74 -2.42 13.36 -6.34
N ALA A 75 -3.60 13.05 -6.89
CA ALA A 75 -4.84 13.72 -6.53
C ALA A 75 -5.20 13.54 -5.03
N LEU A 76 -4.97 12.35 -4.48
CA LEU A 76 -5.28 12.01 -3.09
C LEU A 76 -4.30 12.64 -2.10
N ILE A 77 -3.00 12.57 -2.37
CA ILE A 77 -1.93 13.00 -1.43
C ILE A 77 -1.69 14.51 -1.53
N HIS A 78 -1.67 15.08 -2.73
CA HIS A 78 -1.37 16.51 -2.92
C HIS A 78 -2.61 17.39 -2.95
N HIS A 79 -3.69 16.94 -3.59
CA HIS A 79 -4.82 17.79 -3.95
C HIS A 79 -6.10 17.52 -3.16
N SER A 80 -6.00 16.69 -2.12
CA SER A 80 -7.13 16.36 -1.27
C SER A 80 -6.79 16.47 0.21
N ARG A 81 -7.82 16.63 1.04
CA ARG A 81 -7.76 16.45 2.49
C ARG A 81 -8.87 15.52 2.94
N LEU A 82 -8.54 14.74 3.95
CA LEU A 82 -9.54 14.00 4.69
C LEU A 82 -10.15 14.95 5.74
N GLN A 83 -11.46 15.15 5.69
CA GLN A 83 -12.20 16.03 6.58
C GLN A 83 -13.09 15.20 7.50
N VAL A 84 -13.07 15.52 8.79
CA VAL A 84 -13.97 14.97 9.80
C VAL A 84 -14.78 16.11 10.42
N VAL A 85 -16.10 15.94 10.49
CA VAL A 85 -17.03 16.92 11.06
C VAL A 85 -17.70 16.33 12.31
N ASN A 86 -17.75 17.11 13.39
CA ASN A 86 -18.45 16.77 14.62
C ASN A 86 -19.09 18.04 15.23
N GLY A 87 -20.37 18.25 14.93
CA GLY A 87 -21.03 19.54 15.20
C GLY A 87 -20.31 20.66 14.45
N ASP A 88 -20.01 21.76 15.14
CA ASP A 88 -19.30 22.91 14.56
C ASP A 88 -17.79 22.69 14.39
N LYS A 89 -17.25 21.57 14.87
CA LYS A 89 -15.83 21.27 14.78
C LYS A 89 -15.51 20.55 13.48
N VAL A 90 -14.61 21.16 12.70
CA VAL A 90 -14.04 20.56 11.49
C VAL A 90 -12.55 20.26 11.72
N VAL A 91 -12.15 19.02 11.51
CA VAL A 91 -10.73 18.60 11.56
C VAL A 91 -10.31 18.14 10.18
N LYS A 92 -9.17 18.65 9.70
CA LYS A 92 -8.60 18.31 8.39
C LYS A 92 -7.27 17.58 8.56
N TYR A 93 -7.07 16.59 7.70
CA TYR A 93 -5.87 15.79 7.66
C TYR A 93 -5.28 15.73 6.26
N GLN A 94 -3.96 15.92 6.18
CA GLN A 94 -3.17 15.59 5.00
C GLN A 94 -2.94 14.07 4.97
N ILE A 95 -3.19 13.45 3.82
CA ILE A 95 -2.88 12.03 3.60
C ILE A 95 -1.40 11.93 3.20
N LEU A 96 -0.63 11.11 3.92
CA LEU A 96 0.81 10.95 3.68
C LEU A 96 1.19 9.59 3.08
N GLU A 97 0.31 8.59 3.21
CA GLU A 97 0.59 7.21 2.80
C GLU A 97 -0.69 6.46 2.49
N ALA A 98 -0.72 5.77 1.34
CA ALA A 98 -1.82 4.92 0.91
C ALA A 98 -1.32 3.64 0.22
N GLU A 99 -2.09 2.56 0.29
CA GLU A 99 -1.84 1.28 -0.40
C GLU A 99 -3.00 0.89 -1.31
N PHE A 100 -2.70 0.51 -2.54
CA PHE A 100 -3.69 0.16 -3.55
C PHE A 100 -3.88 -1.35 -3.61
N TYR A 101 -5.14 -1.75 -3.70
CA TYR A 101 -5.59 -3.13 -3.86
C TYR A 101 -6.67 -3.14 -4.93
N LEU A 102 -6.49 -3.96 -5.97
CA LEU A 102 -7.45 -4.07 -7.05
C LEU A 102 -7.59 -5.53 -7.45
N ARG A 103 -8.81 -6.04 -7.39
CA ARG A 103 -9.21 -7.32 -7.95
C ARG A 103 -10.02 -7.06 -9.20
N ASP A 104 -9.41 -7.37 -10.32
CA ASP A 104 -10.02 -7.37 -11.64
C ASP A 104 -9.83 -8.76 -12.23
N SER A 105 -10.93 -9.50 -12.40
CA SER A 105 -10.89 -10.88 -12.85
C SER A 105 -10.32 -11.07 -14.25
N ALA A 106 -10.33 -10.04 -15.09
CA ALA A 106 -9.84 -10.11 -16.47
C ALA A 106 -8.38 -9.66 -16.60
N ARG A 107 -7.96 -8.66 -15.82
CA ARG A 107 -6.72 -7.91 -16.08
C ARG A 107 -5.74 -7.88 -14.91
N HIS A 108 -6.27 -7.90 -13.68
CA HIS A 108 -5.50 -7.58 -12.49
C HIS A 108 -6.00 -8.32 -11.26
N TRP A 109 -5.74 -9.63 -11.20
CA TRP A 109 -6.22 -10.45 -10.10
C TRP A 109 -5.30 -10.35 -8.87
N ASP A 110 -5.40 -9.28 -8.09
CA ASP A 110 -4.63 -9.16 -6.83
C ASP A 110 -5.29 -9.98 -5.70
N PRO A 111 -4.66 -11.08 -5.23
CA PRO A 111 -5.21 -11.96 -4.20
C PRO A 111 -5.24 -11.34 -2.80
N PHE A 112 -4.61 -10.17 -2.61
CA PHE A 112 -4.57 -9.49 -1.31
C PHE A 112 -5.71 -8.49 -1.13
N THR A 113 -6.51 -8.24 -2.17
CA THR A 113 -7.69 -7.38 -2.10
C THR A 113 -8.78 -8.03 -1.26
N HIS A 114 -9.45 -7.27 -0.41
CA HIS A 114 -10.64 -7.76 0.32
C HIS A 114 -11.71 -8.24 -0.67
N GLY A 115 -12.06 -7.39 -1.64
CA GLY A 115 -12.97 -7.71 -2.74
C GLY A 115 -14.39 -8.06 -2.28
N GLU A 116 -14.82 -7.45 -1.17
CA GLU A 116 -16.20 -7.54 -0.69
C GLU A 116 -17.15 -6.78 -1.64
N GLU A 117 -18.45 -7.05 -1.57
CA GLU A 117 -19.45 -6.41 -2.45
C GLU A 117 -19.46 -4.88 -2.31
N GLU A 118 -19.17 -4.37 -1.11
CA GLU A 118 -19.09 -2.94 -0.85
C GLU A 118 -17.95 -2.23 -1.59
N GLN A 119 -16.95 -2.98 -2.06
CA GLN A 119 -15.83 -2.46 -2.85
C GLN A 119 -16.10 -2.48 -4.36
N ARG A 120 -17.30 -2.86 -4.79
CA ARG A 120 -17.71 -2.86 -6.20
C ARG A 120 -17.92 -1.47 -6.76
N PHE A 121 -18.37 -0.52 -5.92
CA PHE A 121 -18.63 0.85 -6.34
C PHE A 121 -17.56 1.78 -5.82
N SER A 122 -17.02 2.62 -6.69
CA SER A 122 -15.96 3.56 -6.37
C SER A 122 -16.46 4.76 -5.57
N GLY A 123 -15.56 5.41 -4.85
CA GLY A 123 -15.85 6.67 -4.17
C GLY A 123 -16.66 6.54 -2.88
N ARG A 124 -16.57 5.39 -2.22
CA ARG A 124 -17.21 5.12 -0.93
C ARG A 124 -16.15 4.77 0.12
N TRP A 125 -16.47 5.00 1.39
CA TRP A 125 -15.66 4.53 2.49
C TRP A 125 -15.87 3.04 2.73
N TYR A 126 -14.81 2.27 2.85
CA TYR A 126 -14.84 0.87 3.26
C TYR A 126 -14.03 0.64 4.53
N PHE A 127 -14.75 0.42 5.64
CA PHE A 127 -14.13 -0.04 6.87
C PHE A 127 -13.93 -1.55 6.82
N HIS A 128 -12.73 -2.01 7.16
CA HIS A 128 -12.38 -3.44 7.10
C HIS A 128 -13.36 -4.29 7.91
N ARG A 129 -13.83 -5.38 7.32
CA ARG A 129 -14.78 -6.30 7.93
C ARG A 129 -14.14 -7.60 8.42
N VAL A 130 -14.82 -8.28 9.34
CA VAL A 130 -14.49 -9.65 9.71
C VAL A 130 -14.80 -10.55 8.50
N PRO A 131 -13.84 -11.40 8.05
CA PRO A 131 -14.05 -12.27 6.90
C PRO A 131 -15.17 -13.28 7.18
N ARG A 132 -15.95 -13.59 6.15
CA ARG A 132 -16.87 -14.72 6.16
C ARG A 132 -16.07 -16.01 5.90
N TRP A 133 -15.87 -16.84 6.90
CA TRP A 133 -15.39 -18.21 6.70
C TRP A 133 -16.55 -19.18 6.93
N GLY A 134 -16.96 -19.90 5.88
CA GLY A 134 -17.61 -21.20 6.05
C GLY A 134 -19.15 -21.27 6.14
N GLU A 135 -19.92 -20.25 5.78
CA GLU A 135 -21.40 -20.37 5.71
C GLU A 135 -21.92 -20.23 4.28
N PRO A 136 -22.35 -21.35 3.64
CA PRO A 136 -22.89 -21.34 2.28
C PRO A 136 -24.30 -20.73 2.15
N ASN A 137 -25.00 -20.43 3.25
CA ASN A 137 -26.45 -20.21 3.26
C ASN A 137 -26.93 -18.87 3.84
N THR A 138 -26.05 -17.90 4.11
CA THR A 138 -26.50 -16.54 4.45
C THR A 138 -26.91 -15.77 3.20
N ALA A 139 -28.10 -15.15 3.25
CA ALA A 139 -28.67 -14.37 2.17
C ALA A 139 -27.70 -13.30 1.63
N PRO A 140 -27.70 -13.03 0.31
CA PRO A 140 -26.98 -11.89 -0.26
C PRO A 140 -27.35 -10.60 0.49
N GLY A 141 -26.35 -9.91 1.06
CA GLY A 141 -26.54 -8.62 1.74
C GLY A 141 -26.34 -8.59 3.26
N GLN A 142 -26.19 -9.71 3.96
CA GLN A 142 -26.00 -9.69 5.42
C GLN A 142 -24.56 -9.31 5.83
N LEU A 143 -24.31 -8.04 6.14
CA LEU A 143 -22.98 -7.49 6.45
C LEU A 143 -22.35 -8.15 7.70
N THR A 144 -21.07 -8.54 7.62
CA THR A 144 -20.31 -8.99 8.81
C THR A 144 -19.88 -7.81 9.67
N GLY A 145 -19.64 -8.05 10.97
CA GLY A 145 -19.14 -7.02 11.88
C GLY A 145 -17.82 -6.38 11.40
N TYR A 146 -17.61 -5.11 11.79
CA TYR A 146 -16.35 -4.42 11.51
C TYR A 146 -15.19 -5.03 12.31
N ARG A 147 -13.98 -4.97 11.75
CA ARG A 147 -12.77 -5.34 12.49
C ARG A 147 -12.57 -4.39 13.67
N GLY A 148 -12.24 -4.93 14.84
CA GLY A 148 -11.78 -4.17 16.00
C GLY A 148 -10.26 -4.25 16.23
N GLY A 149 -9.78 -3.60 17.29
CA GLY A 149 -8.40 -3.71 17.76
C GLY A 149 -7.35 -3.29 16.71
N THR A 150 -6.30 -4.09 16.54
CA THR A 150 -5.18 -3.81 15.61
C THR A 150 -5.45 -4.24 14.16
N ARG A 151 -6.69 -4.61 13.83
CA ARG A 151 -7.09 -5.09 12.50
C ARG A 151 -8.06 -4.13 11.78
N LYS A 152 -8.25 -2.93 12.34
CA LYS A 152 -9.03 -1.86 11.69
C LYS A 152 -8.26 -1.32 10.49
N GLY A 153 -9.01 -0.92 9.47
CA GLY A 153 -8.51 -0.22 8.30
C GLY A 153 -9.66 0.52 7.62
N LEU A 154 -9.30 1.53 6.83
CA LEU A 154 -10.22 2.37 6.07
C LEU A 154 -9.69 2.47 4.64
N ASP A 155 -10.49 2.01 3.70
CA ASP A 155 -10.21 2.10 2.27
C ASP A 155 -11.13 3.13 1.64
N LEU A 156 -10.61 3.88 0.66
CA LEU A 156 -11.42 4.54 -0.36
C LEU A 156 -11.66 3.53 -1.48
N THR A 157 -12.92 3.20 -1.78
CA THR A 157 -13.22 2.21 -2.82
C THR A 157 -12.87 2.72 -4.22
N VAL A 158 -12.36 1.82 -5.05
CA VAL A 158 -11.86 2.07 -6.41
C VAL A 158 -12.13 0.84 -7.27
N GLY A 159 -12.24 1.00 -8.59
CA GLY A 159 -12.33 -0.13 -9.52
C GLY A 159 -13.56 -0.07 -10.43
N GLY A 160 -14.75 -0.23 -9.85
CA GLY A 160 -16.00 -0.16 -10.61
C GLY A 160 -16.56 1.27 -10.74
N PRO A 161 -17.77 1.42 -11.30
CA PRO A 161 -18.42 2.73 -11.45
C PRO A 161 -18.70 3.39 -10.10
N LEU A 162 -18.89 4.71 -10.11
CA LEU A 162 -19.19 5.51 -8.92
C LEU A 162 -20.56 5.19 -8.31
N GLU A 163 -21.54 4.88 -9.15
CA GLU A 163 -22.90 4.53 -8.74
C GLU A 163 -23.34 3.19 -9.34
N PRO A 164 -24.25 2.47 -8.67
CA PRO A 164 -24.93 1.34 -9.29
C PRO A 164 -25.72 1.79 -10.53
N PRO A 165 -25.84 0.94 -11.56
CA PRO A 165 -26.78 1.16 -12.64
C PRO A 165 -28.19 1.38 -12.05
N SER A 166 -28.95 2.34 -12.60
CA SER A 166 -30.31 2.59 -12.13
C SER A 166 -31.17 1.32 -12.22
N GLU A 167 -31.99 1.07 -11.21
CA GLU A 167 -32.82 -0.14 -11.03
C GLU A 167 -33.84 -0.40 -12.15
N SER A 168 -33.91 0.44 -13.18
CA SER A 168 -34.72 0.23 -14.39
C SER A 168 -34.23 -0.92 -15.30
N SER A 169 -33.19 -1.65 -14.90
CA SER A 169 -32.70 -2.85 -15.59
C SER A 169 -32.70 -4.04 -14.64
N SER A 170 -33.90 -4.49 -14.27
CA SER A 170 -34.15 -5.69 -13.49
C SER A 170 -33.79 -6.95 -14.28
N SER A 171 -32.51 -7.32 -14.31
CA SER A 171 -32.10 -8.72 -14.47
C SER A 171 -31.19 -9.09 -13.30
N SER A 172 -31.71 -9.94 -12.41
CA SER A 172 -31.06 -10.47 -11.21
C SER A 172 -29.92 -11.47 -11.48
N THR A 173 -29.35 -11.42 -12.67
CA THR A 173 -28.08 -12.03 -13.02
C THR A 173 -27.22 -10.92 -13.58
N ALA A 174 -26.00 -10.76 -13.05
CA ALA A 174 -25.01 -9.90 -13.70
C ALA A 174 -25.00 -10.29 -15.19
N PRO A 175 -25.23 -9.34 -16.13
CA PRO A 175 -25.14 -9.66 -17.54
C PRO A 175 -23.82 -10.37 -17.79
N ASP A 176 -23.84 -11.46 -18.56
CA ASP A 176 -22.61 -12.10 -19.06
C ASP A 176 -21.72 -11.00 -19.66
N GLY A 177 -20.56 -10.75 -19.03
CA GLY A 177 -19.60 -9.74 -19.47
C GLY A 177 -19.41 -8.50 -18.58
N VAL A 178 -20.16 -8.29 -17.49
CA VAL A 178 -19.83 -7.21 -16.54
C VAL A 178 -18.54 -7.58 -15.80
N LYS A 179 -17.46 -6.82 -16.03
CA LYS A 179 -16.18 -7.00 -15.35
C LYS A 179 -16.37 -6.88 -13.82
N ASP A 180 -16.05 -7.94 -13.07
CA ASP A 180 -16.03 -7.91 -11.60
C ASP A 180 -14.75 -7.20 -11.13
N VAL A 181 -14.80 -5.87 -11.14
CA VAL A 181 -13.70 -5.02 -10.67
C VAL A 181 -14.03 -4.51 -9.27
N ARG A 182 -13.19 -4.84 -8.30
CA ARG A 182 -13.35 -4.43 -6.90
C ARG A 182 -12.01 -3.99 -6.33
N GLY A 183 -11.99 -2.91 -5.57
CA GLY A 183 -10.73 -2.39 -5.06
C GLY A 183 -10.90 -1.45 -3.88
N GLY A 184 -9.77 -1.22 -3.22
CA GLY A 184 -9.66 -0.33 -2.09
C GLY A 184 -8.30 0.35 -2.06
N ILE A 185 -8.29 1.62 -1.71
CA ILE A 185 -7.10 2.41 -1.42
C ILE A 185 -7.04 2.56 0.09
N LEU A 186 -6.27 1.70 0.75
CA LEU A 186 -6.07 1.68 2.19
C LEU A 186 -5.29 2.92 2.63
N LEU A 187 -5.92 3.76 3.45
CA LEU A 187 -5.23 4.89 4.07
C LEU A 187 -4.37 4.40 5.24
N ARG A 188 -3.10 4.81 5.27
CA ARG A 188 -2.14 4.32 6.28
C ARG A 188 -1.60 5.37 7.20
N THR A 189 -1.27 6.54 6.67
CA THR A 189 -0.69 7.63 7.48
C THR A 189 -1.36 8.94 7.12
N ILE A 190 -1.76 9.68 8.15
CA ILE A 190 -2.34 11.01 8.05
C ILE A 190 -1.62 11.99 8.98
N LYS A 191 -1.64 13.27 8.63
CA LYS A 191 -1.14 14.37 9.46
C LYS A 191 -2.26 15.36 9.71
N ASN A 192 -2.56 15.63 10.97
CA ASN A 192 -3.52 16.66 11.35
C ASN A 192 -2.95 18.04 11.00
N GLU A 193 -3.73 18.85 10.27
CA GLU A 193 -3.26 20.17 9.80
C GLU A 193 -3.18 21.22 10.90
N ALA A 194 -3.97 21.07 11.98
CA ALA A 194 -4.01 22.06 13.05
C ALA A 194 -2.81 21.96 14.01
N ASP A 195 -2.40 20.75 14.37
CA ASP A 195 -1.34 20.50 15.36
C ASP A 195 -0.08 19.83 14.76
N GLY A 196 -0.13 19.41 13.49
CA GLY A 196 0.97 18.74 12.81
C GLY A 196 1.20 17.29 13.26
N LYS A 197 0.37 16.73 14.14
CA LYS A 197 0.48 15.35 14.64
C LYS A 197 0.35 14.36 13.49
N VAL A 198 1.32 13.45 13.38
CA VAL A 198 1.33 12.36 12.41
C VAL A 198 0.81 11.08 13.08
N THR A 199 -0.21 10.47 12.49
CA THR A 199 -0.77 9.18 12.93
C THR A 199 -0.41 8.12 11.90
N CYS A 200 0.45 7.17 12.29
CA CYS A 200 0.94 6.10 11.42
C CYS A 200 0.28 4.75 11.68
N GLY A 201 -0.22 4.12 10.63
CA GLY A 201 -0.78 2.77 10.63
C GLY A 201 -2.31 2.77 10.51
N PRO A 202 -2.90 1.85 9.72
CA PRO A 202 -4.34 1.82 9.44
C PRO A 202 -5.23 1.87 10.68
N SER A 203 -4.92 1.08 11.70
CA SER A 203 -5.79 1.00 12.88
C SER A 203 -5.73 2.25 13.75
N LEU A 204 -4.56 2.86 13.90
CA LEU A 204 -4.40 4.11 14.65
C LEU A 204 -5.02 5.29 13.89
N LEU A 205 -4.93 5.27 12.57
CA LEU A 205 -5.63 6.23 11.71
C LEU A 205 -7.13 6.15 11.96
N VAL A 206 -7.73 4.95 11.94
CA VAL A 206 -9.16 4.79 12.24
C VAL A 206 -9.49 5.30 13.64
N ASP A 207 -8.67 4.99 14.66
CA ASP A 207 -8.88 5.49 16.02
C ASP A 207 -8.85 7.03 16.11
N GLU A 208 -7.95 7.68 15.37
CA GLU A 208 -7.88 9.14 15.29
C GLU A 208 -9.12 9.75 14.62
N LEU A 209 -9.65 9.11 13.57
CA LEU A 209 -10.89 9.55 12.92
C LEU A 209 -12.12 9.38 13.84
N LEU A 210 -12.23 8.23 14.52
CA LEU A 210 -13.30 7.98 15.49
C LEU A 210 -13.28 9.03 16.61
N ARG A 211 -12.08 9.31 17.15
CA ARG A 211 -11.87 10.35 18.17
C ARG A 211 -12.29 11.72 17.66
N ALA A 212 -11.92 12.09 16.44
CA ALA A 212 -12.26 13.39 15.85
C ALA A 212 -13.78 13.54 15.59
N ALA A 213 -14.44 12.45 15.18
CA ALA A 213 -15.88 12.40 14.94
C ALA A 213 -16.71 12.32 16.24
N GLY A 214 -16.07 12.06 17.39
CA GLY A 214 -16.77 11.72 18.62
C GLY A 214 -17.56 10.40 18.51
N ALA A 215 -17.07 9.46 17.72
CA ALA A 215 -17.62 8.12 17.57
C ALA A 215 -16.96 7.14 18.56
N GLN A 216 -17.72 6.17 19.06
CA GLN A 216 -17.25 5.20 20.06
C GLN A 216 -16.53 4.03 19.39
N ASP A 217 -17.06 3.60 18.25
CA ASP A 217 -16.52 2.57 17.39
C ASP A 217 -16.95 2.83 15.93
N ILE A 218 -16.55 1.93 15.03
CA ILE A 218 -16.87 2.02 13.60
C ILE A 218 -18.38 1.91 13.37
N THR A 219 -19.10 1.12 14.17
CA THR A 219 -20.55 0.98 14.04
C THR A 219 -21.25 2.30 14.35
N HIS A 220 -20.91 2.95 15.46
CA HIS A 220 -21.41 4.28 15.84
C HIS A 220 -21.04 5.34 14.79
N MET A 221 -19.83 5.28 14.24
CA MET A 221 -19.41 6.16 13.13
C MET A 221 -20.31 5.99 11.91
N VAL A 222 -20.49 4.77 11.41
CA VAL A 222 -21.25 4.52 10.19
C VAL A 222 -22.74 4.78 10.39
N GLN A 223 -23.33 4.24 11.46
CA GLN A 223 -24.78 4.26 11.66
C GLN A 223 -25.27 5.62 12.16
N SER A 224 -24.57 6.25 13.09
CA SER A 224 -25.07 7.47 13.74
C SER A 224 -24.40 8.73 13.21
N LYS A 225 -23.07 8.74 13.02
CA LYS A 225 -22.36 9.93 12.52
C LYS A 225 -22.53 10.11 11.01
N MET A 226 -22.48 9.01 10.25
CA MET A 226 -22.60 9.02 8.79
C MET A 226 -24.01 8.69 8.30
N GLN A 227 -24.93 8.29 9.18
CA GLN A 227 -26.31 7.90 8.83
C GLN A 227 -26.39 6.83 7.71
N ASN A 228 -25.42 5.92 7.70
CA ASN A 228 -25.19 4.92 6.66
C ASN A 228 -24.82 5.47 5.27
N ASP A 229 -24.68 6.79 5.10
CA ASP A 229 -24.11 7.37 3.89
C ASP A 229 -22.59 7.25 3.91
N ARG A 230 -22.07 6.38 3.04
CA ARG A 230 -20.64 6.10 2.92
C ARG A 230 -20.01 6.82 1.75
N ASN A 231 -20.69 7.77 1.11
CA ASN A 231 -20.08 8.55 0.04
C ASN A 231 -18.84 9.28 0.56
N ALA A 232 -17.71 9.11 -0.12
CA ALA A 232 -16.48 9.79 0.24
C ALA A 232 -16.49 11.25 -0.24
N PHE A 233 -17.34 11.59 -1.20
CA PHE A 233 -17.40 12.90 -1.82
C PHE A 233 -18.70 13.60 -1.48
N PHE A 234 -18.59 14.80 -0.96
CA PHE A 234 -19.73 15.65 -0.71
C PHE A 234 -19.96 16.56 -1.92
N ALA A 235 -21.16 16.51 -2.51
CA ALA A 235 -21.62 17.61 -3.34
C ALA A 235 -21.87 18.80 -2.41
N SER A 236 -21.37 19.99 -2.77
CA SER A 236 -21.62 21.19 -1.97
C SER A 236 -23.12 21.29 -1.66
N PRO A 237 -23.53 21.67 -0.44
CA PRO A 237 -24.94 21.79 -0.11
C PRO A 237 -25.58 22.72 -1.12
N ASP A 238 -26.75 22.37 -1.65
CA ASP A 238 -27.52 23.31 -2.45
C ASP A 238 -27.82 24.52 -1.56
N PRO A 239 -27.31 25.72 -1.88
CA PRO A 239 -27.54 26.90 -1.07
C PRO A 239 -29.03 27.31 -1.02
N SER A 240 -29.88 26.72 -1.88
CA SER A 240 -31.33 26.90 -1.85
C SER A 240 -32.07 25.95 -0.91
N SER A 241 -31.38 24.94 -0.33
CA SER A 241 -31.97 24.08 0.70
C SER A 241 -32.04 24.82 2.04
N ASP A 242 -33.26 25.02 2.55
CA ASP A 242 -33.51 25.57 3.89
C ASP A 242 -34.21 24.51 4.77
N PRO A 243 -33.55 23.99 5.82
CA PRO A 243 -32.19 24.32 6.27
C PRO A 243 -31.10 23.70 5.37
N PRO A 244 -29.87 24.24 5.39
CA PRO A 244 -28.74 23.69 4.63
C PRO A 244 -28.49 22.23 5.00
N ALA A 245 -28.23 21.40 4.00
CA ALA A 245 -27.87 20.00 4.23
C ALA A 245 -26.63 19.89 5.15
N PRO A 246 -26.65 19.05 6.19
CA PRO A 246 -25.52 18.91 7.10
C PRO A 246 -24.30 18.33 6.37
N LEU A 247 -23.11 18.80 6.74
CA LEU A 247 -21.86 18.24 6.22
C LEU A 247 -21.72 16.77 6.64
N PRO A 248 -21.19 15.90 5.76
CA PRO A 248 -20.95 14.51 6.12
C PRO A 248 -19.86 14.41 7.19
N ALA A 249 -20.02 13.44 8.09
CA ALA A 249 -19.08 13.25 9.20
C ALA A 249 -17.65 12.90 8.74
N LEU A 250 -17.49 12.28 7.56
CA LEU A 250 -16.20 11.94 6.96
C LEU A 250 -16.24 12.10 5.44
N SER A 251 -15.39 12.97 4.90
CA SER A 251 -15.31 13.20 3.46
C SER A 251 -13.90 13.50 2.97
N VAL A 252 -13.68 13.31 1.68
CA VAL A 252 -12.53 13.83 0.95
C VAL A 252 -12.93 15.17 0.33
N VAL A 253 -12.17 16.22 0.66
CA VAL A 253 -12.39 17.57 0.15
C VAL A 253 -11.20 18.03 -0.69
N PRO A 254 -11.41 18.82 -1.75
CA PRO A 254 -10.33 19.41 -2.53
C PRO A 254 -9.41 20.28 -1.67
N HIS A 255 -8.13 20.31 -2.01
CA HIS A 255 -7.13 21.17 -1.40
C HIS A 255 -6.29 21.89 -2.44
N GLU A 256 -6.38 23.21 -2.43
CA GLU A 256 -5.52 24.06 -3.24
C GLU A 256 -4.13 24.13 -2.63
N VAL A 257 -3.17 23.55 -3.35
CA VAL A 257 -1.76 23.77 -3.04
C VAL A 257 -1.42 25.19 -3.46
N LYS A 258 -1.25 26.08 -2.47
CA LYS A 258 -0.75 27.43 -2.71
C LYS A 258 0.66 27.31 -3.28
N SER A 259 0.83 27.65 -4.55
CA SER A 259 2.14 27.75 -5.19
C SER A 259 2.86 28.95 -4.58
N SER A 260 3.47 28.77 -3.42
CA SER A 260 4.22 29.84 -2.76
C SER A 260 5.65 29.85 -3.28
N SER A 261 6.01 30.98 -3.89
CA SER A 261 7.35 31.50 -4.17
C SER A 261 7.79 31.50 -5.64
N VAL A 262 8.44 32.62 -5.93
CA VAL A 262 9.04 33.16 -7.17
C VAL A 262 10.08 32.22 -7.80
N TRP A 263 10.37 31.06 -7.18
CA TRP A 263 11.31 30.04 -7.64
C TRP A 263 10.67 28.66 -7.45
N GLY A 264 9.74 28.31 -8.35
CA GLY A 264 9.28 26.94 -8.62
C GLY A 264 9.08 26.02 -7.40
N SER A 265 8.00 26.19 -6.64
CA SER A 265 7.57 25.22 -5.63
C SER A 265 7.16 23.89 -6.31
N THR A 266 8.09 22.96 -6.48
CA THR A 266 7.78 21.59 -6.86
C THR A 266 7.04 20.90 -5.72
N LEU A 267 5.89 20.27 -6.01
CA LEU A 267 5.21 19.40 -5.05
C LEU A 267 6.19 18.37 -4.48
N THR A 268 6.00 17.98 -3.22
CA THR A 268 6.81 16.92 -2.60
C THR A 268 6.77 15.67 -3.48
N THR A 269 7.92 15.06 -3.76
CA THR A 269 7.99 13.82 -4.54
C THR A 269 7.20 12.71 -3.85
N ILE A 270 6.25 12.10 -4.58
CA ILE A 270 5.59 10.87 -4.17
C ILE A 270 6.49 9.69 -4.52
N TYR A 271 6.86 8.91 -3.51
CA TYR A 271 7.62 7.69 -3.68
C TYR A 271 6.70 6.49 -3.70
N THR A 272 7.15 5.42 -4.36
CA THR A 272 6.44 4.13 -4.39
C THR A 272 7.25 3.03 -3.72
N SER A 273 6.57 2.04 -3.16
CA SER A 273 7.20 0.86 -2.56
C SER A 273 6.26 -0.35 -2.60
N PRO A 274 6.78 -1.56 -2.32
CA PRO A 274 5.93 -2.68 -1.94
C PRO A 274 5.00 -2.37 -0.76
N ARG A 275 3.83 -3.01 -0.74
CA ARG A 275 2.86 -2.89 0.36
C ARG A 275 3.36 -3.56 1.64
N ILE A 276 2.97 -3.01 2.78
CA ILE A 276 3.39 -3.48 4.10
C ILE A 276 2.52 -4.65 4.55
N GLY A 277 3.16 -5.70 5.06
CA GLY A 277 2.46 -6.86 5.65
C GLY A 277 2.11 -7.95 4.65
N LEU A 278 2.48 -7.78 3.37
CA LEU A 278 2.37 -8.86 2.39
C LEU A 278 3.52 -9.85 2.55
N GLU A 279 3.16 -11.11 2.69
CA GLU A 279 4.07 -12.24 2.78
C GLU A 279 3.57 -13.41 1.95
N LEU A 280 4.43 -14.38 1.68
CA LEU A 280 4.14 -15.55 0.86
C LEU A 280 3.89 -16.80 1.73
N SER A 281 3.42 -16.59 2.97
CA SER A 281 3.27 -17.67 3.97
C SER A 281 2.12 -18.62 3.68
N ASN A 282 1.12 -18.12 2.94
CA ASN A 282 0.07 -18.97 2.41
C ASN A 282 0.57 -19.64 1.13
N ALA A 283 0.71 -20.97 1.19
CA ALA A 283 1.08 -21.77 0.04
C ALA A 283 0.00 -21.76 -1.06
N SER A 284 -1.28 -21.58 -0.69
CA SER A 284 -2.35 -21.44 -1.69
C SER A 284 -2.20 -20.13 -2.45
N ASN A 285 -2.17 -20.23 -3.79
CA ASN A 285 -1.96 -19.12 -4.72
C ASN A 285 -0.60 -18.42 -4.59
N SER A 286 0.46 -19.16 -4.21
CA SER A 286 1.82 -18.62 -4.08
C SER A 286 2.28 -17.85 -5.33
N GLU A 287 1.94 -18.33 -6.52
CA GLU A 287 2.31 -17.69 -7.78
C GLU A 287 1.70 -16.28 -7.93
N ALA A 288 0.39 -16.14 -7.79
CA ALA A 288 -0.26 -14.84 -7.79
C ALA A 288 0.31 -13.95 -6.68
N ARG A 289 0.48 -14.47 -5.46
CA ARG A 289 1.07 -13.69 -4.35
C ARG A 289 2.48 -13.19 -4.68
N ILE A 290 3.31 -14.01 -5.32
CA ILE A 290 4.66 -13.66 -5.81
C ILE A 290 4.61 -12.54 -6.84
N GLN A 291 3.60 -12.50 -7.71
CA GLN A 291 3.41 -11.44 -8.70
C GLN A 291 3.13 -10.07 -8.04
N PHE A 292 2.56 -10.07 -6.84
CA PHE A 292 2.04 -8.86 -6.18
C PHE A 292 2.83 -8.39 -4.95
N VAL A 293 3.64 -9.25 -4.32
CA VAL A 293 4.31 -8.95 -3.04
C VAL A 293 5.31 -7.79 -3.12
N ASP A 294 5.88 -7.54 -4.30
CA ASP A 294 6.89 -6.49 -4.52
C ASP A 294 6.43 -5.38 -5.47
N ARG A 295 5.14 -5.37 -5.85
CA ARG A 295 4.56 -4.34 -6.72
C ARG A 295 4.57 -2.97 -6.03
N PRO A 296 4.83 -1.88 -6.77
CA PRO A 296 4.98 -0.53 -6.22
C PRO A 296 3.62 0.12 -5.87
N TYR A 297 2.73 -0.59 -5.19
CA TYR A 297 1.35 -0.17 -4.92
C TYR A 297 1.17 0.58 -3.59
N ARG A 298 2.26 0.92 -2.91
CA ARG A 298 2.25 1.80 -1.76
C ARG A 298 2.84 3.15 -2.13
N TYR A 299 2.05 4.20 -2.02
CA TYR A 299 2.41 5.58 -2.33
C TYR A 299 2.60 6.37 -1.05
N PHE A 300 3.65 7.19 -1.00
CA PHE A 300 3.94 7.96 0.20
C PHE A 300 4.80 9.19 0.00
N ILE A 301 4.69 10.14 0.92
CA ILE A 301 5.54 11.33 1.06
C ILE A 301 6.13 11.40 2.47
N HIS A 302 7.23 12.15 2.63
CA HIS A 302 7.89 12.38 3.93
C HIS A 302 8.23 11.09 4.72
N PRO A 303 8.96 10.12 4.15
CA PRO A 303 9.15 8.81 4.76
C PRO A 303 9.83 8.82 6.15
N LYS A 304 10.55 9.89 6.49
CA LYS A 304 11.17 10.10 7.82
C LYS A 304 10.15 10.14 8.96
N THR A 305 8.91 10.51 8.68
CA THR A 305 7.87 10.65 9.70
C THR A 305 7.16 9.33 10.02
N PHE A 306 7.48 8.24 9.31
CA PHE A 306 6.78 6.96 9.47
C PHE A 306 7.31 6.13 10.63
N SER A 307 6.45 5.26 11.14
CA SER A 307 6.83 4.26 12.14
C SER A 307 7.89 3.30 11.60
N LYS A 308 8.54 2.53 12.50
CA LYS A 308 9.49 1.48 12.09
C LYS A 308 8.85 0.35 11.27
N LYS A 309 7.52 0.17 11.34
CA LYS A 309 6.80 -0.83 10.54
C LYS A 309 6.82 -0.39 9.08
N GLY A 310 7.26 -1.28 8.18
CA GLY A 310 7.37 -0.96 6.76
C GLY A 310 8.69 -0.33 6.34
N GLN A 311 9.69 -0.23 7.22
CA GLN A 311 10.99 0.35 6.88
C GLN A 311 11.70 -0.40 5.75
N ALA A 312 11.61 -1.73 5.73
CA ALA A 312 12.23 -2.55 4.68
C ALA A 312 11.59 -2.31 3.30
N GLN A 313 10.27 -2.19 3.26
CA GLN A 313 9.48 -1.84 2.08
C GLN A 313 9.84 -0.43 1.59
N THR A 314 9.88 0.54 2.52
CA THR A 314 10.24 1.93 2.23
C THR A 314 11.65 2.03 1.67
N PHE A 315 12.62 1.34 2.29
CA PHE A 315 13.98 1.22 1.77
C PHE A 315 14.00 0.65 0.35
N ALA A 316 13.31 -0.46 0.11
CA ALA A 316 13.27 -1.10 -1.21
C ALA A 316 12.68 -0.16 -2.28
N GLY A 317 11.63 0.59 -1.94
CA GLY A 317 11.03 1.60 -2.82
C GLY A 317 11.98 2.73 -3.18
N LEU A 318 12.58 3.37 -2.16
CA LEU A 318 13.55 4.45 -2.37
C LEU A 318 14.78 3.97 -3.15
N TYR A 319 15.31 2.79 -2.80
CA TYR A 319 16.45 2.20 -3.50
C TYR A 319 16.15 2.00 -4.99
N ARG A 320 14.98 1.45 -5.35
CA ARG A 320 14.56 1.29 -6.74
C ARG A 320 14.38 2.62 -7.47
N HIS A 321 13.75 3.61 -6.82
CA HIS A 321 13.56 4.95 -7.38
C HIS A 321 14.89 5.59 -7.78
N PHE A 322 15.85 5.65 -6.84
CA PHE A 322 17.13 6.27 -7.11
C PHE A 322 18.03 5.44 -8.04
N LYS A 323 17.96 4.09 -7.97
CA LYS A 323 18.65 3.21 -8.93
C LYS A 323 18.16 3.45 -10.37
N ALA A 324 16.86 3.64 -10.57
CA ALA A 324 16.27 3.88 -11.90
C ALA A 324 16.64 5.26 -12.47
N ALA A 325 16.81 6.27 -11.61
CA ALA A 325 17.23 7.61 -12.02
C ALA A 325 18.70 7.70 -12.47
N GLY A 326 19.46 6.60 -12.42
CA GLY A 326 20.89 6.58 -12.78
C GLY A 326 21.78 7.33 -11.79
N GLU A 327 21.23 7.75 -10.65
CA GLU A 327 21.99 8.47 -9.64
C GLU A 327 22.92 7.50 -8.92
N ASN A 328 24.18 7.91 -8.72
CA ASN A 328 25.05 7.32 -7.71
C ASN A 328 24.44 7.61 -6.35
N VAL A 329 23.44 6.81 -5.98
CA VAL A 329 22.71 6.92 -4.73
C VAL A 329 23.73 6.82 -3.61
N THR A 330 24.00 7.94 -2.95
CA THR A 330 24.75 7.83 -1.71
C THR A 330 23.80 7.14 -0.74
N ALA A 331 24.19 5.98 -0.21
CA ALA A 331 23.48 5.31 0.89
C ALA A 331 23.05 6.31 2.00
N ASN A 332 23.81 7.41 2.12
CA ASN A 332 23.54 8.56 2.98
C ASN A 332 22.21 9.27 2.66
N GLN A 333 21.84 9.49 1.40
CA GLN A 333 20.59 10.15 1.03
C GLN A 333 19.39 9.34 1.47
N ILE A 334 19.33 8.05 1.11
CA ILE A 334 18.27 7.15 1.60
C ILE A 334 18.30 7.10 3.13
N GLY A 335 19.47 6.93 3.75
CA GLY A 335 19.62 6.89 5.20
C GLY A 335 19.07 8.14 5.88
N SER A 336 19.28 9.33 5.31
CA SER A 336 18.76 10.60 5.82
C SER A 336 17.23 10.73 5.66
N MET A 337 16.67 10.15 4.59
CA MET A 337 15.24 10.22 4.27
C MET A 337 14.38 9.30 5.14
N ILE A 338 14.92 8.15 5.58
CA ILE A 338 14.17 7.18 6.39
C ILE A 338 14.74 6.95 7.80
N GLY A 339 15.93 7.50 8.10
CA GLY A 339 16.56 7.39 9.42
C GLY A 339 17.06 5.98 9.75
N ILE A 340 17.70 5.28 8.80
CA ILE A 340 18.22 3.91 9.00
C ILE A 340 19.68 3.75 8.57
N ASP A 341 20.30 2.65 9.01
CA ASP A 341 21.55 2.12 8.46
C ASP A 341 21.28 1.42 7.11
N VAL A 342 21.56 2.13 6.03
CA VAL A 342 21.39 1.63 4.67
C VAL A 342 22.37 0.50 4.33
N GLY A 343 23.59 0.52 4.87
CA GLY A 343 24.60 -0.51 4.58
C GLY A 343 24.14 -1.90 5.01
N ARG A 344 23.52 -1.97 6.20
CA ARG A 344 22.88 -3.20 6.69
C ARG A 344 21.73 -3.68 5.80
N PHE A 345 20.85 -2.79 5.36
CA PHE A 345 19.70 -3.14 4.53
C PHE A 345 20.13 -3.61 3.13
N LEU A 346 21.11 -2.92 2.54
CA LEU A 346 21.71 -3.30 1.26
C LEU A 346 22.39 -4.68 1.35
N THR A 347 23.04 -4.99 2.47
CA THR A 347 23.64 -6.32 2.71
C THR A 347 22.59 -7.43 2.65
N TYR A 348 21.42 -7.24 3.29
CA TYR A 348 20.33 -8.22 3.24
C TYR A 348 19.77 -8.39 1.83
N TYR A 349 19.53 -7.27 1.15
CA TYR A 349 19.00 -7.29 -0.21
C TYR A 349 19.96 -7.97 -1.19
N THR A 350 21.26 -7.62 -1.15
CA THR A 350 22.30 -8.24 -1.98
C THR A 350 22.47 -9.73 -1.69
N ALA A 351 22.41 -10.14 -0.41
CA ALA A 351 22.45 -11.55 -0.05
C ALA A 351 21.30 -12.35 -0.67
N GLY A 352 20.09 -11.76 -0.75
CA GLY A 352 18.95 -12.34 -1.46
C GLY A 352 19.19 -12.46 -2.96
N ARG A 353 19.69 -11.39 -3.59
CA ARG A 353 20.04 -11.40 -5.02
C ARG A 353 21.08 -12.48 -5.36
N ASN A 354 22.03 -12.73 -4.46
CA ASN A 354 23.09 -13.72 -4.71
C ASN A 354 22.60 -15.17 -4.57
N SER A 355 21.53 -15.44 -3.81
CA SER A 355 21.02 -16.81 -3.65
C SER A 355 20.01 -17.22 -4.72
N SER A 356 19.25 -16.27 -5.27
CA SER A 356 18.08 -16.49 -6.16
C SER A 356 17.00 -17.44 -5.60
N ASN A 357 17.12 -17.92 -4.35
CA ASN A 357 16.27 -18.97 -3.81
C ASN A 357 14.99 -18.37 -3.19
N VAL A 358 13.94 -18.28 -4.00
CA VAL A 358 12.61 -17.83 -3.55
C VAL A 358 11.90 -18.87 -2.69
N LYS A 359 12.24 -20.16 -2.81
CA LYS A 359 11.51 -21.26 -2.12
C LYS A 359 11.61 -21.15 -0.60
N ASP A 360 12.71 -20.59 -0.09
CA ASP A 360 12.92 -20.35 1.35
C ASP A 360 11.95 -19.34 1.94
N PHE A 361 11.24 -18.60 1.08
CA PHE A 361 10.31 -17.56 1.44
C PHE A 361 8.88 -17.87 0.99
N VAL A 362 8.52 -19.14 0.75
CA VAL A 362 7.14 -19.54 0.38
C VAL A 362 6.60 -20.56 1.39
N GLY A 363 5.31 -20.47 1.71
CA GLY A 363 4.65 -21.38 2.64
C GLY A 363 5.02 -21.11 4.10
N PRO A 364 4.91 -22.10 5.01
CA PRO A 364 5.16 -21.90 6.44
C PRO A 364 6.47 -21.16 6.80
N PRO A 365 7.61 -21.38 6.11
CA PRO A 365 8.85 -20.62 6.35
C PRO A 365 8.74 -19.11 6.14
N ALA A 366 7.79 -18.65 5.31
CA ALA A 366 7.61 -17.24 5.00
C ALA A 366 6.81 -16.47 6.05
N LYS A 367 6.31 -17.15 7.09
CA LYS A 367 5.51 -16.52 8.14
C LYS A 367 6.36 -15.50 8.91
N GLY A 368 5.89 -14.26 8.96
CA GLY A 368 6.61 -13.15 9.59
C GLY A 368 7.75 -12.59 8.75
N THR A 369 7.92 -13.03 7.50
CA THR A 369 8.91 -12.44 6.58
C THR A 369 8.60 -10.96 6.36
N SER A 370 7.33 -10.57 6.26
CA SER A 370 6.93 -9.18 6.02
C SER A 370 7.30 -8.20 7.14
N SER A 371 7.49 -8.69 8.36
CA SER A 371 7.80 -7.89 9.56
C SER A 371 9.28 -7.91 9.95
N ALA A 372 10.08 -8.80 9.36
CA ALA A 372 11.51 -8.94 9.62
C ALA A 372 12.34 -8.34 8.45
N PRO A 373 13.01 -7.19 8.63
CA PRO A 373 13.70 -6.50 7.54
C PRO A 373 14.73 -7.35 6.79
N ASP A 374 15.48 -8.19 7.51
CA ASP A 374 16.48 -9.09 6.94
C ASP A 374 15.85 -10.15 6.04
N LYS A 375 14.79 -10.83 6.52
CA LYS A 375 14.08 -11.85 5.73
C LYS A 375 13.38 -11.21 4.54
N TYR A 376 12.69 -10.09 4.75
CA TYR A 376 11.96 -9.39 3.71
C TYR A 376 12.87 -8.95 2.56
N LEU A 377 14.00 -8.32 2.88
CA LEU A 377 14.92 -7.81 1.85
C LEU A 377 15.65 -8.94 1.12
N ARG A 378 15.99 -10.03 1.81
CA ARG A 378 16.50 -11.24 1.14
C ARG A 378 15.47 -11.84 0.18
N MET A 379 14.22 -11.93 0.59
CA MET A 379 13.11 -12.37 -0.27
C MET A 379 12.99 -11.47 -1.52
N LEU A 380 12.97 -10.15 -1.34
CA LEU A 380 12.88 -9.21 -2.46
C LEU A 380 14.08 -9.30 -3.41
N GLY A 381 15.30 -9.41 -2.87
CA GLY A 381 16.49 -9.59 -3.69
C GLY A 381 16.43 -10.88 -4.51
N ALA A 382 16.03 -11.99 -3.91
CA ALA A 382 15.87 -13.27 -4.60
C ALA A 382 14.80 -13.19 -5.69
N LEU A 383 13.66 -12.54 -5.41
CA LEU A 383 12.58 -12.33 -6.38
C LEU A 383 13.02 -11.48 -7.57
N GLU A 384 13.73 -10.38 -7.33
CA GLU A 384 14.20 -9.48 -8.39
C GLU A 384 15.22 -10.20 -9.29
N LYS A 385 16.21 -10.88 -8.68
CA LYS A 385 17.20 -11.64 -9.45
C LYS A 385 16.54 -12.72 -10.31
N ARG A 386 15.57 -13.45 -9.74
CA ARG A 386 14.89 -14.53 -10.45
C ARG A 386 14.05 -14.04 -11.64
N ARG A 387 13.52 -12.81 -11.58
CA ARG A 387 12.78 -12.20 -12.70
C ARG A 387 13.68 -11.72 -13.85
N GLU A 388 14.97 -11.49 -13.58
CA GLU A 388 15.95 -11.14 -14.61
C GLU A 388 16.41 -12.37 -15.44
N GLU A 389 16.08 -13.60 -15.01
CA GLU A 389 16.49 -14.83 -15.68
C GLU A 389 15.58 -15.13 -16.91
N PRO A 390 16.13 -15.28 -18.13
CA PRO A 390 15.35 -15.55 -19.34
C PRO A 390 14.61 -16.90 -19.28
N GLY A 391 13.38 -16.94 -19.80
CA GLY A 391 12.61 -18.19 -19.96
C GLY A 391 11.76 -18.61 -18.75
N MET A 392 11.60 -17.74 -17.75
CA MET A 392 10.82 -18.04 -16.57
C MET A 392 9.31 -18.10 -16.85
N LYS A 393 8.74 -19.32 -16.86
CA LYS A 393 7.33 -19.55 -16.54
C LYS A 393 7.24 -19.86 -15.05
N TRP A 394 6.37 -19.16 -14.33
CA TRP A 394 5.96 -19.63 -13.01
C TRP A 394 5.10 -20.86 -13.27
N GLU A 395 5.69 -22.06 -13.18
CA GLU A 395 4.90 -23.27 -13.35
C GLU A 395 3.98 -23.44 -12.13
N TYR A 396 2.68 -23.50 -12.40
CA TYR A 396 1.62 -23.82 -11.48
C TYR A 396 1.90 -25.14 -10.76
N ILE A 397 2.52 -25.08 -9.58
CA ILE A 397 2.51 -26.22 -8.65
C ILE A 397 1.20 -26.15 -7.88
N ALA A 398 0.07 -26.43 -8.54
CA ALA A 398 -1.02 -27.01 -7.78
C ALA A 398 -0.58 -28.41 -7.40
N GLU A 399 -0.27 -28.58 -6.12
CA GLU A 399 -0.48 -29.91 -5.57
C GLU A 399 -1.97 -30.24 -5.77
N PRO A 400 -2.31 -31.36 -6.43
CA PRO A 400 -3.68 -31.79 -6.48
C PRO A 400 -4.17 -31.88 -5.04
N ARG A 401 -5.27 -31.20 -4.73
CA ARG A 401 -6.01 -31.41 -3.48
C ARG A 401 -6.16 -32.92 -3.36
N LYS A 402 -5.43 -33.54 -2.43
CA LYS A 402 -5.73 -34.92 -2.03
C LYS A 402 -7.15 -34.85 -1.49
N ASN A 403 -8.12 -35.29 -2.30
CA ASN A 403 -9.47 -35.57 -1.85
C ASN A 403 -9.35 -36.71 -0.82
N SER A 404 -9.03 -36.38 0.43
CA SER A 404 -9.18 -37.27 1.57
C SER A 404 -10.65 -37.27 1.99
N PHE A 405 -11.53 -37.62 1.05
CA PHE A 405 -12.91 -37.99 1.29
C PHE A 405 -13.23 -39.12 0.34
N LEU A 406 -12.67 -40.29 0.62
CA LEU A 406 -13.16 -41.61 0.22
C LEU A 406 -12.20 -42.66 0.80
N LYS A 407 -12.56 -43.17 1.98
CA LYS A 407 -12.44 -44.57 2.44
C LYS A 407 -12.48 -44.59 3.95
N LYS A 408 -13.64 -44.94 4.48
CA LYS A 408 -13.82 -46.09 5.37
C LYS A 408 -15.28 -46.51 5.27
N GLY A 409 -15.55 -47.37 4.28
CA GLY A 409 -16.56 -48.40 4.44
C GLY A 409 -15.83 -49.65 4.94
N ASN A 410 -16.33 -50.19 6.04
CA ASN A 410 -16.65 -51.61 6.20
C ASN A 410 -17.77 -51.69 7.22
#